data_AF-A0A395LDT9-F1
#
_entry.id   AF-A0A395LDT9-F1
#
_cell.length_a   1.000
_cell.length_b   1.000
_cell.length_c   1.000
_cell.angle_alpha   90.00
_cell.angle_beta   90.00
_cell.angle_gamma   90.00
#
_symmetry.space_group_name_H-M   'P 1'
#
loop_
_entity.id
_entity.type
_entity.pdbx_description
1 polymer ?
#
loop_
_entity_poly.entity_id
_entity_poly.type
_entity_poly.pdbx_seq_one_letter_code
_entity_poly.pdbx_strand_id
1 'polypeptide(L)'
;MPPCSAVLTSNMASGWREYGEIEAIGECSRKATVRVRPESASTPCPRNHHCLIRFPSRVYAFSMQWSDQAIILGIRRHGESSAIAEVMTASRGRHLGMVRSGRSRAMQPVLQPGNTVELTWRARLDEHMGEFRIEPLELRAARLMEAATSVYGIQALGALLRLLPERDPHPHLYEALAVIVDHLEDPADAGELFVRFELAVLNDLGFGLDLTECVATGTREDLAYVSPKSGRAVCRASGAPYADRMLVLPEFLAVEARSAADYDSLAAAFRLTAFFLNRHVYEPRGLKVSSARDGFVNAALKALKPSSSAA
;
A
#
# COMPACT_ATOMS: atom_id res chain seq x y z
N MET A 1 49.02 -26.57 -18.92
CA MET A 1 48.33 -25.28 -18.69
C MET A 1 46.88 -25.45 -19.12
N PRO A 2 45.93 -25.51 -18.18
CA PRO A 2 44.49 -25.61 -18.45
C PRO A 2 43.86 -24.21 -18.66
N PRO A 3 42.70 -24.12 -19.34
CA PRO A 3 42.00 -22.87 -19.56
C PRO A 3 41.13 -22.43 -18.37
N CYS A 4 40.81 -21.14 -18.40
CA CYS A 4 40.27 -20.26 -17.37
C CYS A 4 39.00 -20.71 -16.61
N SER A 5 38.98 -20.26 -15.35
CA SER A 5 37.84 -19.85 -14.51
C SER A 5 36.83 -20.92 -14.13
N ALA A 6 37.17 -21.55 -13.02
CA ALA A 6 36.30 -22.23 -12.09
C ALA A 6 35.37 -21.25 -11.33
N VAL A 7 34.12 -21.69 -11.18
CA VAL A 7 33.27 -21.61 -9.98
C VAL A 7 32.70 -20.22 -9.61
N LEU A 8 31.55 -19.92 -10.23
CA LEU A 8 30.43 -19.25 -9.55
C LEU A 8 29.29 -20.28 -9.40
N THR A 9 29.39 -21.14 -8.39
CA THR A 9 28.25 -21.92 -7.88
C THR A 9 28.40 -22.17 -6.37
N SER A 10 27.73 -21.33 -5.61
CA SER A 10 27.26 -21.54 -4.23
C SER A 10 26.32 -20.36 -3.99
N ASN A 11 25.01 -20.46 -3.86
CA ASN A 11 24.16 -21.47 -3.27
C ASN A 11 22.74 -21.16 -3.76
N MET A 12 22.02 -22.11 -4.35
CA MET A 12 20.54 -22.23 -4.37
C MET A 12 20.14 -23.38 -5.32
N ALA A 13 20.79 -24.52 -5.12
CA ALA A 13 20.27 -25.82 -5.52
C ALA A 13 19.68 -26.48 -4.27
N SER A 14 18.49 -26.02 -3.87
CA SER A 14 17.60 -26.75 -2.97
C SER A 14 16.17 -26.46 -3.42
N GLY A 15 15.65 -27.31 -4.30
CA GLY A 15 14.23 -27.25 -4.66
C GLY A 15 13.80 -27.89 -5.97
N TRP A 16 14.72 -28.32 -6.84
CA TRP A 16 14.34 -28.86 -8.15
C TRP A 16 15.21 -30.07 -8.52
N ARG A 17 14.83 -31.23 -7.96
CA ARG A 17 15.43 -32.53 -8.30
C ARG A 17 14.37 -33.62 -8.50
N GLU A 18 13.21 -33.25 -9.02
CA GLU A 18 12.26 -34.20 -9.60
C GLU A 18 11.92 -33.72 -11.02
N TYR A 19 11.88 -34.66 -11.95
CA TYR A 19 11.59 -34.53 -13.39
C TYR A 19 12.75 -34.17 -14.31
N GLY A 20 13.52 -35.20 -14.68
CA GLY A 20 13.91 -35.46 -16.07
C GLY A 20 15.09 -34.68 -16.65
N GLU A 21 16.02 -35.42 -17.24
CA GLU A 21 17.22 -34.92 -17.92
C GLU A 21 16.91 -33.91 -19.03
N ILE A 22 17.58 -32.75 -18.99
CA ILE A 22 17.59 -31.78 -20.08
C ILE A 22 18.89 -32.01 -20.86
N GLU A 23 18.81 -32.69 -22.00
CA GLU A 23 19.90 -32.71 -22.97
C GLU A 23 19.81 -31.48 -23.89
N ALA A 24 20.80 -30.60 -23.80
CA ALA A 24 20.94 -29.46 -24.69
C ALA A 24 21.67 -29.89 -25.97
N ILE A 25 20.99 -29.79 -27.12
CA ILE A 25 21.60 -30.02 -28.43
C ILE A 25 21.45 -28.77 -29.30
N GLY A 26 22.57 -28.14 -29.65
CA GLY A 26 22.78 -27.46 -30.94
C GLY A 26 22.24 -26.04 -31.17
N GLU A 27 23.18 -25.09 -31.15
CA GLU A 27 23.34 -23.84 -31.94
C GLU A 27 22.17 -22.91 -32.33
N CYS A 28 22.26 -21.71 -31.74
CA CYS A 28 22.01 -20.36 -32.25
C CYS A 28 21.25 -20.19 -33.58
N SER A 29 19.91 -20.12 -33.49
CA SER A 29 19.08 -19.46 -34.51
C SER A 29 17.80 -18.90 -33.86
N ARG A 30 17.49 -17.63 -34.16
CA ARG A 30 16.32 -16.87 -33.69
C ARG A 30 15.03 -17.50 -34.22
N LYS A 31 14.49 -18.49 -33.51
CA LYS A 31 13.07 -18.90 -33.39
C LYS A 31 13.05 -20.28 -32.74
N ALA A 32 12.88 -20.33 -31.42
CA ALA A 32 12.60 -21.57 -30.72
C ALA A 32 11.20 -22.07 -31.15
N THR A 33 11.17 -22.99 -32.10
CA THR A 33 9.96 -23.72 -32.48
C THR A 33 10.09 -25.11 -31.88
N VAL A 34 9.34 -25.39 -30.81
CA VAL A 34 9.30 -26.72 -30.20
C VAL A 34 8.57 -27.65 -31.17
N ARG A 35 9.31 -28.54 -31.83
CA ARG A 35 8.74 -29.69 -32.55
C ARG A 35 8.73 -30.88 -31.60
N VAL A 36 7.53 -31.30 -31.20
CA VAL A 36 7.34 -32.61 -30.58
C VAL A 36 7.42 -33.66 -31.70
N ARG A 37 8.42 -34.55 -31.66
CA ARG A 37 8.42 -35.80 -32.44
C ARG A 37 7.52 -36.81 -31.72
N PRO A 38 6.48 -37.37 -32.35
CA PRO A 38 5.90 -38.60 -31.87
C PRO A 38 6.80 -39.76 -32.34
N GLU A 39 7.47 -40.41 -31.39
CA GLU A 39 8.10 -41.71 -31.63
C GLU A 39 7.03 -42.79 -31.79
N SER A 40 7.02 -43.36 -32.99
CA SER A 40 6.64 -44.74 -33.32
C SER A 40 5.42 -45.36 -32.62
N ALA A 41 4.27 -45.31 -33.29
CA ALA A 41 3.31 -46.41 -33.28
C ALA A 41 2.95 -46.76 -34.72
N SER A 42 3.55 -47.85 -35.20
CA SER A 42 3.34 -48.46 -36.50
C SER A 42 2.05 -49.28 -36.52
N THR A 43 1.01 -48.82 -37.22
CA THR A 43 -0.04 -49.69 -37.82
C THR A 43 -0.78 -48.94 -38.92
N PRO A 44 -1.05 -49.52 -40.11
CA PRO A 44 -1.83 -48.85 -41.14
C PRO A 44 -3.32 -48.84 -40.78
N CYS A 45 -3.93 -47.67 -40.82
CA CYS A 45 -5.36 -47.47 -40.58
C CYS A 45 -6.18 -47.90 -41.81
N PRO A 46 -7.07 -48.90 -41.72
CA PRO A 46 -8.03 -49.17 -42.77
C PRO A 46 -9.17 -48.15 -42.72
N ARG A 47 -9.69 -47.83 -43.91
CA ARG A 47 -10.75 -46.85 -44.18
C ARG A 47 -11.99 -47.05 -43.29
N ASN A 48 -12.62 -45.93 -42.98
CA ASN A 48 -13.99 -45.78 -42.43
C ASN A 48 -14.25 -46.30 -41.02
N HIS A 49 -13.81 -45.58 -39.98
CA HIS A 49 -14.57 -45.47 -38.73
C HIS A 49 -14.32 -44.12 -38.05
N HIS A 50 -15.40 -43.45 -37.64
CA HIS A 50 -15.38 -42.24 -36.83
C HIS A 50 -14.62 -42.48 -35.53
N CYS A 51 -13.37 -42.03 -35.46
CA CYS A 51 -12.62 -42.00 -34.21
C CYS A 51 -13.05 -40.76 -33.43
N LEU A 52 -14.11 -40.89 -32.62
CA LEU A 52 -14.46 -39.92 -31.60
C LEU A 52 -13.39 -39.98 -30.51
N ILE A 53 -12.30 -39.24 -30.69
CA ILE A 53 -11.38 -38.93 -29.60
C ILE A 53 -12.12 -37.98 -28.67
N ARG A 54 -12.80 -38.57 -27.67
CA ARG A 54 -13.40 -37.85 -26.56
C ARG A 54 -12.26 -37.37 -25.67
N PHE A 55 -11.73 -36.19 -25.98
CA PHE A 55 -10.85 -35.48 -25.05
C PHE A 55 -11.63 -35.27 -23.75
N PRO A 56 -11.12 -35.73 -22.58
CA PRO A 56 -11.68 -35.26 -21.33
C PRO A 56 -11.43 -33.75 -21.29
N SER A 57 -12.50 -32.98 -21.43
CA SER A 57 -12.56 -31.53 -21.21
C SER A 57 -12.36 -31.24 -19.72
N ARG A 58 -11.20 -31.60 -19.19
CA ARG A 58 -10.69 -31.10 -17.93
C ARG A 58 -9.60 -30.10 -18.27
N VAL A 59 -10.05 -28.96 -18.77
CA VAL A 59 -9.23 -27.74 -18.82
C VAL A 59 -8.71 -27.56 -17.40
N TYR A 60 -7.42 -27.79 -17.20
CA TYR A 60 -6.71 -27.23 -16.05
C TYR A 60 -6.85 -25.72 -16.21
N ALA A 61 -7.89 -25.16 -15.60
CA ALA A 61 -7.92 -23.73 -15.36
C ALA A 61 -6.74 -23.48 -14.42
N PHE A 62 -5.62 -23.00 -14.98
CA PHE A 62 -4.57 -22.37 -14.18
C PHE A 62 -5.19 -21.13 -13.56
N SER A 63 -5.92 -21.32 -12.46
CA SER A 63 -6.47 -20.25 -11.66
C SER A 63 -5.37 -19.79 -10.72
N MET A 64 -4.91 -18.56 -10.91
CA MET A 64 -4.06 -17.91 -9.92
C MET A 64 -4.92 -17.64 -8.69
N GLN A 65 -4.47 -18.12 -7.54
CA GLN A 65 -5.14 -17.93 -6.25
C GLN A 65 -4.10 -17.56 -5.20
N TRP A 66 -4.44 -16.61 -4.34
CA TRP A 66 -3.71 -16.33 -3.12
C TRP A 66 -4.67 -15.88 -2.02
N SER A 67 -4.21 -15.98 -0.77
CA SER A 67 -4.91 -15.49 0.41
C SER A 67 -3.99 -14.55 1.18
N ASP A 68 -4.57 -13.53 1.79
CA ASP A 68 -3.85 -12.56 2.61
C ASP A 68 -4.81 -11.84 3.56
N GLN A 69 -4.25 -11.26 4.62
CA GLN A 69 -4.96 -10.33 5.49
C GLN A 69 -4.97 -8.94 4.84
N ALA A 70 -6.10 -8.23 4.95
CA ALA A 70 -6.24 -6.91 4.37
C ALA A 70 -7.14 -5.98 5.16
N ILE A 71 -6.91 -4.68 5.00
CA ILE A 71 -7.79 -3.62 5.53
C ILE A 71 -8.57 -3.01 4.37
N ILE A 72 -9.89 -2.89 4.52
CA ILE A 72 -10.74 -2.27 3.51
C ILE A 72 -10.48 -0.76 3.45
N LEU A 73 -10.12 -0.24 2.27
CA LEU A 73 -9.90 1.19 2.03
C LEU A 73 -11.12 1.89 1.41
N GLY A 74 -11.95 1.13 0.71
CA GLY A 74 -13.08 1.67 -0.02
C GLY A 74 -13.85 0.62 -0.80
N ILE A 75 -15.06 0.99 -1.18
CA ILE A 75 -15.95 0.15 -1.96
C ILE A 75 -16.67 1.00 -3.01
N ARG A 76 -16.78 0.48 -4.23
CA ARG A 76 -17.62 1.07 -5.28
C ARG A 76 -18.59 0.04 -5.83
N ARG A 77 -19.80 0.49 -6.18
CA ARG A 77 -20.85 -0.38 -6.74
C ARG A 77 -20.44 -0.89 -8.12
N HIS A 78 -20.73 -2.15 -8.40
CA HIS A 78 -20.48 -2.75 -9.70
C HIS A 78 -21.62 -3.68 -10.11
N GLY A 79 -22.38 -3.28 -11.13
CA GLY A 79 -23.59 -3.99 -11.54
C GLY A 79 -24.69 -4.00 -10.47
N GLU A 80 -25.57 -5.00 -10.55
CA GLU A 80 -26.76 -5.07 -9.69
C GLU A 80 -26.46 -5.61 -8.29
N SER A 81 -25.63 -6.63 -8.15
CA SER A 81 -25.40 -7.32 -6.86
C SER A 81 -23.97 -7.23 -6.34
N SER A 82 -23.02 -6.86 -7.19
CA SER A 82 -21.59 -6.92 -6.88
C SER A 82 -21.04 -5.57 -6.45
N ALA A 83 -19.86 -5.61 -5.85
CA ALA A 83 -19.09 -4.43 -5.51
C ALA A 83 -17.62 -4.67 -5.83
N ILE A 84 -16.90 -3.61 -6.16
CA ILE A 84 -15.44 -3.64 -6.23
C ILE A 84 -14.93 -3.12 -4.90
N ALA A 85 -14.21 -3.97 -4.17
CA ALA A 85 -13.51 -3.59 -2.96
C ALA A 85 -12.09 -3.18 -3.30
N GLU A 86 -11.62 -2.13 -2.63
CA GLU A 86 -10.23 -1.71 -2.62
C GLU A 86 -9.68 -1.95 -1.22
N VAL A 87 -8.53 -2.62 -1.16
CA VAL A 87 -7.95 -3.10 0.08
C VAL A 87 -6.45 -2.81 0.12
N MET A 88 -5.91 -2.61 1.31
CA MET A 88 -4.49 -2.68 1.58
C MET A 88 -4.18 -4.06 2.14
N THR A 89 -3.44 -4.87 1.39
CA THR A 89 -3.02 -6.21 1.84
C THR A 89 -1.70 -6.14 2.58
N ALA A 90 -1.44 -7.11 3.46
CA ALA A 90 -0.21 -7.16 4.24
C ALA A 90 1.04 -7.37 3.35
N SER A 91 0.94 -8.26 2.36
CA SER A 91 2.10 -8.69 1.57
C SER A 91 2.14 -8.19 0.13
N ARG A 92 1.01 -7.68 -0.40
CA ARG A 92 0.88 -7.33 -1.82
C ARG A 92 0.50 -5.86 -2.04
N GLY A 93 0.44 -5.07 -0.97
CA GLY A 93 0.02 -3.68 -1.01
C GLY A 93 -1.41 -3.48 -1.50
N ARG A 94 -1.64 -2.37 -2.20
CA ARG A 94 -3.00 -1.97 -2.60
C ARG A 94 -3.54 -2.84 -3.72
N HIS A 95 -4.68 -3.47 -3.49
CA HIS A 95 -5.31 -4.39 -4.44
C HIS A 95 -6.80 -4.08 -4.65
N LEU A 96 -7.28 -4.32 -5.87
CA LEU A 96 -8.69 -4.25 -6.22
C LEU A 96 -9.22 -5.61 -6.64
N GLY A 97 -10.47 -5.87 -6.28
CA GLY A 97 -11.13 -7.12 -6.63
C GLY A 97 -12.65 -7.03 -6.47
N MET A 98 -13.33 -7.86 -7.25
CA MET A 98 -14.79 -7.92 -7.25
C MET A 98 -15.28 -8.85 -6.15
N VAL A 99 -16.19 -8.36 -5.33
CA VAL A 99 -16.92 -9.13 -4.32
C VAL A 99 -18.32 -9.43 -4.86
N ARG A 100 -18.58 -10.69 -5.20
CA ARG A 100 -19.94 -11.11 -5.54
C ARG A 100 -20.85 -10.93 -4.35
N SER A 101 -22.08 -10.50 -4.60
CA SER A 101 -23.06 -10.23 -3.53
C SER A 101 -22.54 -9.24 -2.48
N GLY A 102 -21.57 -8.38 -2.82
CA GLY A 102 -21.04 -7.35 -1.92
C GLY A 102 -22.10 -6.32 -1.51
N ARG A 103 -23.22 -6.25 -2.23
CA ARG A 103 -24.38 -5.42 -1.88
C ARG A 103 -25.39 -6.09 -0.95
N SER A 104 -25.18 -7.35 -0.59
CA SER A 104 -26.07 -8.06 0.33
C SER A 104 -26.03 -7.45 1.73
N ARG A 105 -27.13 -7.56 2.48
CA ARG A 105 -27.22 -7.08 3.87
C ARG A 105 -26.16 -7.72 4.78
N ALA A 106 -25.72 -8.95 4.47
CA ALA A 106 -24.70 -9.65 5.21
C ALA A 106 -23.28 -9.12 4.92
N MET A 107 -22.96 -8.80 3.66
CA MET A 107 -21.61 -8.36 3.29
C MET A 107 -21.37 -6.85 3.48
N GLN A 108 -22.41 -6.02 3.39
CA GLN A 108 -22.24 -4.56 3.49
C GLN A 108 -21.55 -4.10 4.78
N PRO A 109 -21.84 -4.65 5.98
CA PRO A 109 -21.12 -4.30 7.20
C PRO A 109 -19.65 -4.75 7.20
N VAL A 110 -19.34 -5.87 6.54
CA VAL A 110 -17.97 -6.40 6.43
C VAL A 110 -17.11 -5.52 5.54
N LEU A 111 -17.67 -5.03 4.43
CA LEU A 111 -16.96 -4.21 3.44
C LEU A 111 -16.85 -2.72 3.82
N GLN A 112 -17.08 -2.36 5.08
CA GLN A 112 -16.88 -1.00 5.54
C GLN A 112 -15.38 -0.66 5.61
N PRO A 113 -14.98 0.56 5.21
CA PRO A 113 -13.60 1.00 5.37
C PRO A 113 -13.12 0.90 6.81
N GLY A 114 -11.87 0.44 6.99
CA GLY A 114 -11.23 0.25 8.30
C GLY A 114 -11.44 -1.13 8.92
N ASN A 115 -12.33 -1.96 8.39
CA ASN A 115 -12.42 -3.35 8.81
C ASN A 115 -11.23 -4.16 8.30
N THR A 116 -10.78 -5.09 9.14
CA THR A 116 -9.77 -6.10 8.77
C THR A 116 -10.48 -7.38 8.34
N VAL A 117 -10.02 -7.94 7.24
CA VAL A 117 -10.57 -9.15 6.64
C VAL A 117 -9.47 -10.10 6.23
N GLU A 118 -9.79 -11.39 6.25
CA GLU A 118 -9.07 -12.40 5.48
C GLU A 118 -9.69 -12.40 4.09
N LEU A 119 -8.86 -12.31 3.05
CA LEU A 119 -9.36 -12.40 1.69
C LEU A 119 -8.63 -13.47 0.90
N THR A 120 -9.37 -14.10 0.00
CA THR A 120 -8.84 -14.99 -1.02
C THR A 120 -9.15 -14.38 -2.37
N TRP A 121 -8.11 -14.04 -3.11
CA TRP A 121 -8.21 -13.51 -4.46
C TRP A 121 -8.04 -14.62 -5.49
N ARG A 122 -8.84 -14.58 -6.55
CA ARG A 122 -8.76 -15.53 -7.67
C ARG A 122 -8.90 -14.82 -9.01
N ALA A 123 -8.03 -15.16 -9.96
CA ALA A 123 -8.19 -14.76 -11.35
C ALA A 123 -7.56 -15.76 -12.32
N ARG A 124 -7.79 -15.52 -13.61
CA ARG A 124 -7.14 -16.29 -14.70
C ARG A 124 -5.69 -15.85 -14.93
N LEU A 125 -5.45 -14.55 -14.85
CA LEU A 125 -4.15 -13.91 -14.98
C LEU A 125 -3.97 -12.98 -13.78
N ASP A 126 -2.73 -12.80 -13.34
CA ASP A 126 -2.37 -11.84 -12.30
C ASP A 126 -2.86 -10.44 -12.65
N GLU A 127 -2.65 -9.99 -13.89
CA GLU A 127 -3.06 -8.68 -14.43
C GLU A 127 -4.57 -8.40 -14.36
N HIS A 128 -5.41 -9.44 -14.34
CA HIS A 128 -6.86 -9.25 -14.34
C HIS A 128 -7.36 -8.69 -13.00
N MET A 129 -8.52 -8.03 -13.04
CA MET A 129 -9.28 -7.75 -11.83
C MET A 129 -9.92 -9.06 -11.35
N GLY A 130 -9.33 -9.65 -10.31
CA GLY A 130 -9.82 -10.91 -9.76
C GLY A 130 -11.07 -10.77 -8.89
N GLU A 131 -11.57 -11.93 -8.48
CA GLU A 131 -12.67 -12.06 -7.54
C GLU A 131 -12.13 -12.23 -6.12
N PHE A 132 -12.71 -11.50 -5.17
CA PHE A 132 -12.44 -11.64 -3.75
C PHE A 132 -13.52 -12.49 -3.08
N ARG A 133 -13.07 -13.50 -2.36
CA ARG A 133 -13.83 -14.09 -1.25
C ARG A 133 -13.31 -13.48 0.04
N ILE A 134 -14.20 -12.91 0.85
CA ILE A 134 -13.85 -12.12 2.03
C ILE A 134 -14.49 -12.75 3.26
N GLU A 135 -13.70 -12.91 4.31
CA GLU A 135 -14.12 -13.40 5.62
C GLU A 135 -13.73 -12.34 6.68
N PRO A 136 -14.65 -11.91 7.55
CA PRO A 136 -14.37 -10.88 8.53
C PRO A 136 -13.40 -11.39 9.59
N LEU A 137 -12.38 -10.59 9.92
CA LEU A 137 -11.51 -10.84 11.08
C LEU A 137 -11.83 -9.86 12.20
N GLU A 138 -11.86 -8.57 11.88
CA GLU A 138 -12.13 -7.52 12.85
C GLU A 138 -12.97 -6.40 12.26
N LEU A 139 -14.12 -6.15 12.91
CA LEU A 139 -15.11 -5.19 12.45
C LEU A 139 -15.07 -3.93 13.32
N ARG A 140 -14.37 -2.91 12.84
CA ARG A 140 -14.19 -1.61 13.53
C ARG A 140 -15.23 -0.57 13.13
N ALA A 141 -15.96 -0.82 12.04
CA ALA A 141 -16.80 0.19 11.40
C ALA A 141 -17.80 0.88 12.35
N ALA A 142 -18.39 0.14 13.30
CA ALA A 142 -19.30 0.72 14.29
C ALA A 142 -18.60 1.80 15.14
N ARG A 143 -17.47 1.44 15.78
CA ARG A 143 -16.64 2.35 16.58
C ARG A 143 -16.12 3.52 15.76
N LEU A 144 -15.66 3.26 14.53
CA LEU A 144 -15.15 4.32 13.64
C LEU A 144 -16.23 5.32 13.21
N MET A 145 -17.52 4.95 13.25
CA MET A 145 -18.63 5.86 12.91
C MET A 145 -19.03 6.78 14.08
N GLU A 146 -18.54 6.55 15.29
CA GLU A 146 -18.90 7.33 16.49
C GLU A 146 -18.18 8.68 16.58
N ALA A 147 -17.00 8.79 15.95
CA ALA A 147 -16.18 10.00 15.99
C ALA A 147 -15.93 10.57 14.59
N ALA A 148 -16.09 11.89 14.42
CA ALA A 148 -15.81 12.57 13.16
C ALA A 148 -14.34 12.39 12.72
N THR A 149 -13.41 12.42 13.68
CA THR A 149 -11.97 12.15 13.45
C THR A 149 -11.77 10.79 12.80
N SER A 150 -12.43 9.74 13.30
CA SER A 150 -12.35 8.40 12.75
C SER A 150 -12.91 8.29 11.33
N VAL A 151 -14.10 8.85 11.09
CA VAL A 151 -14.76 8.80 9.77
C VAL A 151 -13.92 9.48 8.70
N TYR A 152 -13.43 10.69 8.98
CA TYR A 152 -12.57 11.40 8.03
C TYR A 152 -11.18 10.77 7.92
N GLY A 153 -10.64 10.27 9.03
CA GLY A 153 -9.33 9.64 9.11
C GLY A 153 -9.22 8.42 8.19
N ILE A 154 -10.14 7.46 8.28
CA ILE A 154 -10.09 6.27 7.42
C ILE A 154 -10.23 6.60 5.94
N GLN A 155 -11.06 7.58 5.60
CA GLN A 155 -11.22 8.05 4.22
C GLN A 155 -9.95 8.74 3.69
N ALA A 156 -9.30 9.55 4.54
CA ALA A 156 -8.07 10.25 4.19
C ALA A 156 -6.87 9.29 4.07
N LEU A 157 -6.74 8.31 4.97
CA LEU A 157 -5.73 7.23 4.86
C LEU A 157 -5.88 6.44 3.56
N GLY A 158 -7.11 6.05 3.22
CA GLY A 158 -7.38 5.40 1.93
C GLY A 158 -7.04 6.29 0.74
N ALA A 159 -7.25 7.61 0.83
CA ALA A 159 -6.87 8.55 -0.22
C ALA A 159 -5.34 8.69 -0.37
N LEU A 160 -4.59 8.66 0.73
CA LEU A 160 -3.12 8.66 0.72
C LEU A 160 -2.58 7.38 0.08
N LEU A 161 -3.13 6.22 0.44
CA LEU A 161 -2.71 4.93 -0.13
C LEU A 161 -3.03 4.80 -1.63
N ARG A 162 -4.03 5.53 -2.14
CA ARG A 162 -4.32 5.63 -3.58
C ARG A 162 -3.26 6.41 -4.37
N LEU A 163 -2.35 7.13 -3.70
CA LEU A 163 -1.21 7.78 -4.34
C LEU A 163 -0.13 6.76 -4.71
N LEU A 164 -0.12 5.60 -4.06
CA LEU A 164 0.81 4.50 -4.33
C LEU A 164 0.33 3.66 -5.53
N PRO A 165 1.27 3.06 -6.28
CA PRO A 165 0.94 2.12 -7.35
C PRO A 165 0.03 0.98 -6.85
N GLU A 166 -0.79 0.44 -7.76
CA GLU A 166 -1.52 -0.79 -7.45
C GLU A 166 -0.53 -1.95 -7.42
N ARG A 167 -0.73 -2.88 -6.48
CA ARG A 167 0.00 -4.16 -6.37
C ARG A 167 1.49 -4.05 -6.06
N ASP A 168 1.91 -2.91 -5.51
CA ASP A 168 3.26 -2.71 -5.01
C ASP A 168 3.29 -2.98 -3.49
N PRO A 169 4.08 -3.94 -3.00
CA PRO A 169 4.13 -4.27 -1.57
C PRO A 169 4.70 -3.14 -0.70
N HIS A 170 3.90 -2.68 0.28
CA HIS A 170 4.36 -1.77 1.33
C HIS A 170 3.98 -2.29 2.73
N PRO A 171 4.68 -3.33 3.25
CA PRO A 171 4.32 -3.98 4.51
C PRO A 171 4.31 -3.02 5.72
N HIS A 172 5.28 -2.10 5.78
CA HIS A 172 5.38 -1.14 6.89
C HIS A 172 4.21 -0.13 6.88
N LEU A 173 3.70 0.26 5.70
CA LEU A 173 2.49 1.09 5.61
C LEU A 173 1.24 0.31 6.00
N TYR A 174 1.19 -1.00 5.71
CA TYR A 174 0.10 -1.84 6.19
C TYR A 174 0.12 -1.94 7.73
N GLU A 175 1.27 -2.19 8.34
CA GLU A 175 1.43 -2.23 9.80
C GLU A 175 1.06 -0.89 10.45
N ALA A 176 1.54 0.22 9.89
CA ALA A 176 1.18 1.56 10.36
C ALA A 176 -0.33 1.81 10.22
N LEU A 177 -0.94 1.45 9.08
CA LEU A 177 -2.38 1.57 8.86
C LEU A 177 -3.15 0.77 9.91
N ALA A 178 -2.75 -0.47 10.20
CA ALA A 178 -3.40 -1.32 11.19
C ALA A 178 -3.40 -0.66 12.58
N VAL A 179 -2.26 -0.11 13.01
CA VAL A 179 -2.16 0.62 14.28
C VAL A 179 -3.03 1.88 14.26
N ILE A 180 -3.00 2.67 13.18
CA ILE A 180 -3.76 3.92 13.10
C ILE A 180 -5.26 3.66 13.22
N VAL A 181 -5.80 2.68 12.48
CA VAL A 181 -7.25 2.41 12.51
C VAL A 181 -7.75 1.95 13.88
N ASP A 182 -6.86 1.47 14.75
CA ASP A 182 -7.18 1.14 16.14
C ASP A 182 -7.22 2.35 17.07
N HIS A 183 -6.53 3.44 16.72
CA HIS A 183 -6.35 4.64 17.56
C HIS A 183 -7.05 5.88 16.99
N LEU A 184 -7.78 5.75 15.88
CA LEU A 184 -8.48 6.87 15.22
C LEU A 184 -9.53 7.57 16.11
N GLU A 185 -9.99 6.90 17.16
CA GLU A 185 -11.01 7.41 18.09
C GLU A 185 -10.47 8.45 19.08
N ASP A 186 -9.18 8.40 19.42
CA ASP A 186 -8.52 9.43 20.22
C ASP A 186 -7.93 10.48 19.27
N PRO A 187 -8.45 11.73 19.26
CA PRO A 187 -7.98 12.75 18.34
C PRO A 187 -6.51 13.14 18.51
N ALA A 188 -5.93 13.01 19.71
CA ALA A 188 -4.53 13.35 19.96
C ALA A 188 -3.62 12.32 19.30
N ASP A 189 -3.83 11.04 19.63
CA ASP A 189 -3.07 9.92 19.06
C ASP A 189 -3.29 9.82 17.54
N ALA A 190 -4.55 9.93 17.09
CA ALA A 190 -4.90 9.90 15.68
C ALA A 190 -4.15 11.00 14.89
N GLY A 191 -4.06 12.20 15.44
CA GLY A 191 -3.38 13.33 14.81
C GLY A 191 -1.89 13.04 14.56
N GLU A 192 -1.17 12.62 15.60
CA GLU A 192 0.25 12.27 15.49
C GLU A 192 0.50 11.12 14.53
N LEU A 193 -0.25 10.04 14.70
CA LEU A 193 -0.09 8.84 13.87
C LEU A 193 -0.40 9.15 12.41
N PHE A 194 -1.40 9.98 12.12
CA PHE A 194 -1.74 10.40 10.76
C PHE A 194 -0.62 11.23 10.12
N VAL A 195 -0.02 12.18 10.84
CA VAL A 195 1.13 12.96 10.35
C VAL A 195 2.31 12.03 10.03
N ARG A 196 2.63 11.09 10.94
CA ARG A 196 3.69 10.10 10.71
C ARG A 196 3.41 9.23 9.48
N PHE A 197 2.15 8.87 9.27
CA PHE A 197 1.73 8.13 8.09
C PHE A 197 1.91 8.95 6.79
N GLU A 198 1.56 10.23 6.79
CA GLU A 198 1.81 11.11 5.64
C GLU A 198 3.30 11.20 5.30
N LEU A 199 4.16 11.31 6.31
CA LEU A 199 5.61 11.31 6.13
C LEU A 199 6.11 9.97 5.58
N ALA A 200 5.57 8.84 6.06
CA ALA A 200 5.91 7.51 5.54
C ALA A 200 5.50 7.36 4.07
N VAL A 201 4.30 7.83 3.69
CA VAL A 201 3.84 7.83 2.30
C VAL A 201 4.73 8.73 1.42
N LEU A 202 5.14 9.91 1.90
CA LEU A 202 6.10 10.76 1.19
C LEU A 202 7.43 10.04 0.98
N ASN A 203 7.93 9.33 1.98
CA ASN A 203 9.15 8.55 1.90
C ASN A 203 9.06 7.46 0.82
N ASP A 204 7.98 6.69 0.81
CA ASP A 204 7.76 5.62 -0.17
C ASP A 204 7.59 6.14 -1.61
N LEU A 205 7.06 7.36 -1.76
CA LEU A 205 6.98 8.04 -3.05
C LEU A 205 8.33 8.65 -3.50
N GLY A 206 9.39 8.53 -2.69
CA GLY A 206 10.73 9.05 -2.99
C GLY A 206 10.95 10.52 -2.60
N PHE A 207 10.06 11.09 -1.79
CA PHE A 207 10.12 12.48 -1.30
C PHE A 207 10.31 12.54 0.23
N GLY A 208 11.01 11.55 0.79
CA GLY A 208 11.30 11.47 2.22
C GLY A 208 11.98 12.73 2.74
N LEU A 209 11.57 13.18 3.92
CA LEU A 209 12.16 14.34 4.60
C LEU A 209 13.27 13.87 5.54
N ASP A 210 14.39 14.57 5.54
CA ASP A 210 15.46 14.36 6.52
C ASP A 210 15.28 15.35 7.66
N LEU A 211 14.63 14.86 8.73
CA LEU A 211 14.33 15.64 9.94
C LEU A 211 15.33 15.38 11.07
N THR A 212 16.46 14.72 10.79
CA THR A 212 17.37 14.19 11.81
C THR A 212 18.58 15.09 12.08
N GLU A 213 18.98 15.91 11.11
CA GLU A 213 20.13 16.80 11.23
C GLU A 213 19.90 18.12 10.49
N CYS A 214 20.59 19.17 10.96
CA CYS A 214 20.58 20.48 10.35
C CYS A 214 21.35 20.47 9.03
N VAL A 215 20.71 20.86 7.93
CA VAL A 215 21.35 20.98 6.61
C VAL A 215 22.53 21.97 6.57
N ALA A 216 22.55 22.98 7.44
CA ALA A 216 23.59 24.01 7.42
C ALA A 216 24.83 23.65 8.26
N THR A 217 24.63 22.96 9.39
CA THR A 217 25.69 22.73 10.39
C THR A 217 25.97 21.27 10.69
N GLY A 218 25.09 20.35 10.28
CA GLY A 218 25.16 18.92 10.62
C GLY A 218 24.82 18.59 12.07
N THR A 219 24.44 19.57 12.90
CA THR A 219 24.01 19.30 14.28
C THR A 219 22.66 18.60 14.31
N ARG A 220 22.43 17.78 15.34
CA ARG A 220 21.13 17.12 15.60
C ARG A 220 20.31 17.86 16.66
N GLU A 221 20.86 18.93 17.23
CA GLU A 221 20.27 19.68 18.33
C GLU A 221 19.55 20.94 17.85
N ASP A 222 18.55 21.39 18.62
CA ASP A 222 17.77 22.62 18.40
C ASP A 222 17.24 22.76 16.95
N LEU A 223 16.76 21.65 16.39
CA LEU A 223 16.08 21.60 15.10
C LEU A 223 14.69 22.23 15.25
N ALA A 224 14.47 23.37 14.60
CA ALA A 224 13.26 24.17 14.76
C ALA A 224 12.48 24.36 13.47
N TYR A 225 13.12 24.17 12.32
CA TYR A 225 12.57 24.49 11.02
C TYR A 225 12.82 23.39 9.99
N VAL A 226 12.04 23.40 8.91
CA VAL A 226 12.24 22.59 7.71
C VAL A 226 12.31 23.50 6.50
N SER A 227 13.33 23.31 5.66
CA SER A 227 13.49 24.07 4.43
C SER A 227 12.48 23.63 3.37
N PRO A 228 11.63 24.54 2.83
CA PRO A 228 10.70 24.19 1.76
C PRO A 228 11.37 23.74 0.46
N LYS A 229 12.65 24.10 0.27
CA LYS A 229 13.40 23.77 -0.95
C LYS A 229 14.01 22.38 -0.90
N SER A 230 14.59 21.99 0.23
CA SER A 230 15.32 20.73 0.37
C SER A 230 14.57 19.65 1.15
N GLY A 231 13.52 20.00 1.90
CA GLY A 231 12.84 19.03 2.77
C GLY A 231 13.70 18.57 3.97
N ARG A 232 14.74 19.33 4.32
CA ARG A 232 15.66 19.01 5.41
C ARG A 232 15.44 19.91 6.62
N ALA A 233 15.71 19.38 7.81
CA ALA A 233 15.69 20.14 9.05
C ALA A 233 16.78 21.23 9.07
N VAL A 234 16.48 22.31 9.81
CA VAL A 234 17.36 23.47 10.01
C VAL A 234 17.32 23.83 11.49
N CYS A 235 18.49 23.96 12.11
CA CYS A 235 18.60 24.42 13.49
C CYS A 235 18.16 25.88 13.63
N ARG A 236 17.70 26.27 14.82
CA ARG A 236 17.16 27.61 15.08
C ARG A 236 18.13 28.73 14.72
N ALA A 237 19.40 28.59 15.08
CA ALA A 237 20.43 29.59 14.83
C ALA A 237 20.65 29.86 13.33
N SER A 238 20.81 28.81 12.52
CA SER A 238 20.97 28.95 11.07
C SER A 238 19.67 29.33 10.36
N GLY A 239 18.53 28.98 10.96
CA GLY A 239 17.21 29.29 10.43
C GLY A 239 16.72 30.70 10.73
N ALA A 240 17.18 31.35 11.79
CA ALA A 240 16.66 32.66 12.22
C ALA A 240 16.60 33.73 11.10
N PRO A 241 17.58 33.85 10.18
CA PRO A 241 17.52 34.83 9.08
C PRO A 241 16.45 34.56 8.03
N TYR A 242 15.90 33.33 7.97
CA TYR A 242 14.93 32.87 6.98
C TYR A 242 13.66 32.32 7.62
N ALA A 243 13.42 32.62 8.91
CA ALA A 243 12.33 32.05 9.70
C ALA A 243 10.95 32.30 9.08
N ASP A 244 10.77 33.44 8.41
CA ASP A 244 9.54 33.84 7.70
C ASP A 244 9.24 32.97 6.47
N ARG A 245 10.26 32.31 5.91
CA ARG A 245 10.16 31.48 4.71
C ARG A 245 10.27 29.98 5.00
N MET A 246 10.44 29.58 6.25
CA MET A 246 10.57 28.16 6.61
C MET A 246 9.29 27.61 7.21
N LEU A 247 9.17 26.29 7.12
CA LEU A 247 8.13 25.55 7.82
C LEU A 247 8.64 25.23 9.23
N VAL A 248 7.77 25.27 10.23
CA VAL A 248 8.13 24.88 11.60
C VAL A 248 8.31 23.36 11.66
N LEU A 249 9.35 22.89 12.35
CA LEU A 249 9.50 21.48 12.72
C LEU A 249 8.87 21.26 14.11
N PRO A 250 7.74 20.55 14.20
CA PRO A 250 7.13 20.19 15.48
C PRO A 250 8.04 19.29 16.30
N GLU A 251 8.12 19.53 17.61
CA GLU A 251 9.01 18.78 18.51
C GLU A 251 8.69 17.28 18.54
N PHE A 252 7.41 16.88 18.45
CA PHE A 252 7.01 15.47 18.46
C PHE A 252 7.52 14.66 17.25
N LEU A 253 7.93 15.35 16.17
CA LEU A 253 8.53 14.71 15.00
C LEU A 253 10.06 14.60 15.10
N ALA A 254 10.69 15.27 16.07
CA ALA A 254 12.12 15.12 16.31
C ALA A 254 12.43 13.71 16.84
N VAL A 255 13.62 13.20 16.51
CA VAL A 255 14.05 11.83 16.87
C VAL A 255 14.05 11.61 18.39
N GLU A 256 14.31 12.66 19.17
CA GLU A 256 14.42 12.61 20.63
C GLU A 256 13.17 13.15 21.35
N ALA A 257 12.05 13.25 20.64
CA ALA A 257 10.81 13.80 21.18
C ALA A 257 10.37 13.09 22.47
N ARG A 258 10.05 13.89 23.50
CA ARG A 258 9.49 13.42 24.77
C ARG A 258 8.10 14.00 25.07
N SER A 259 7.60 14.85 24.18
CA SER A 259 6.37 15.62 24.37
C SER A 259 5.33 15.15 23.37
N ALA A 260 4.11 14.92 23.85
CA ALA A 260 2.94 14.72 23.00
C ALA A 260 2.61 16.00 22.22
N ALA A 261 1.96 15.86 21.07
CA ALA A 261 1.54 16.97 20.24
C ALA A 261 0.46 17.80 20.95
N ASP A 262 0.72 19.11 21.04
CA ASP A 262 -0.29 20.11 21.36
C ASP A 262 -0.98 20.63 20.09
N TYR A 263 -1.92 21.55 20.26
CA TYR A 263 -2.66 22.14 19.14
C TYR A 263 -1.74 22.80 18.10
N ASP A 264 -0.75 23.60 18.54
CA ASP A 264 0.09 24.40 17.65
C ASP A 264 1.11 23.55 16.91
N SER A 265 1.74 22.60 17.60
CA SER A 265 2.67 21.63 17.02
C SER A 265 1.97 20.73 16.01
N LEU A 266 0.76 20.23 16.31
CA LEU A 266 0.00 19.42 15.37
C LEU A 266 -0.46 20.23 14.15
N ALA A 267 -0.91 21.48 14.35
CA ALA A 267 -1.26 22.37 13.26
C ALA A 267 -0.05 22.68 12.35
N ALA A 268 1.12 22.90 12.93
CA ALA A 268 2.37 23.06 12.19
C ALA A 268 2.72 21.79 11.40
N ALA A 269 2.54 20.62 11.99
CA ALA A 269 2.78 19.33 11.35
C ALA A 269 1.89 19.10 10.12
N PHE A 270 0.58 19.36 10.23
CA PHE A 270 -0.34 19.22 9.09
C PHE A 270 -0.03 20.20 7.97
N ARG A 271 0.46 21.41 8.28
CA ARG A 271 0.93 22.38 7.28
C ARG A 271 2.20 21.90 6.60
N LEU A 272 3.14 21.36 7.37
CA LEU A 272 4.39 20.78 6.88
C LEU A 272 4.13 19.67 5.87
N THR A 273 3.36 18.64 6.25
CA THR A 273 3.05 17.51 5.36
C THR A 273 2.21 17.93 4.16
N ALA A 274 1.23 18.83 4.35
CA ALA A 274 0.42 19.36 3.25
C ALA A 274 1.28 20.08 2.21
N PHE A 275 2.27 20.87 2.65
CA PHE A 275 3.17 21.58 1.74
C PHE A 275 3.89 20.59 0.80
N PHE A 276 4.53 19.58 1.36
CA PHE A 276 5.32 18.61 0.57
C PHE A 276 4.43 17.68 -0.27
N LEU A 277 3.30 17.22 0.26
CA LEU A 277 2.32 16.43 -0.51
C LEU A 277 1.79 17.23 -1.71
N ASN A 278 1.43 18.50 -1.51
CA ASN A 278 0.96 19.35 -2.60
C ASN A 278 2.04 19.55 -3.66
N ARG A 279 3.23 19.99 -3.21
CA ARG A 279 4.34 20.35 -4.09
C ARG A 279 4.86 19.18 -4.92
N HIS A 280 4.98 17.99 -4.32
CA HIS A 280 5.66 16.85 -4.95
C HIS A 280 4.71 15.80 -5.52
N VAL A 281 3.50 15.68 -4.97
CA VAL A 281 2.59 14.60 -5.34
C VAL A 281 1.34 15.12 -6.04
N TYR A 282 0.58 16.03 -5.42
CA TYR A 282 -0.71 16.46 -5.97
C TYR A 282 -0.56 17.39 -7.18
N GLU A 283 0.19 18.49 -7.07
CA GLU A 283 0.35 19.46 -8.16
C GLU A 283 0.99 18.83 -9.41
N PRO A 284 2.11 18.08 -9.33
CA PRO A 284 2.74 17.52 -10.52
C PRO A 284 1.89 16.46 -11.21
N ARG A 285 1.01 15.77 -10.47
CA ARG A 285 0.08 14.77 -11.01
C ARG A 285 -1.27 15.36 -11.41
N GLY A 286 -1.49 16.68 -11.23
CA GLY A 286 -2.77 17.33 -11.50
C GLY A 286 -3.93 16.80 -10.64
N LEU A 287 -3.63 16.24 -9.47
CA LEU A 287 -4.60 15.66 -8.56
C LEU A 287 -5.10 16.71 -7.56
N LYS A 288 -6.34 16.55 -7.12
CA LYS A 288 -6.90 17.34 -6.01
C LYS A 288 -6.72 16.60 -4.69
N VAL A 289 -6.41 17.35 -3.64
CA VAL A 289 -6.41 16.81 -2.27
C VAL A 289 -7.82 16.35 -1.91
N SER A 290 -7.92 15.23 -1.21
CA SER A 290 -9.21 14.72 -0.72
C SER A 290 -9.76 15.64 0.37
N SER A 291 -11.04 16.02 0.26
CA SER A 291 -11.74 16.77 1.31
C SER A 291 -11.79 16.03 2.65
N ALA A 292 -11.61 14.70 2.63
CA ALA A 292 -11.51 13.91 3.86
C ALA A 292 -10.30 14.31 4.72
N ARG A 293 -9.18 14.72 4.09
CA ARG A 293 -8.01 15.20 4.83
C ARG A 293 -8.34 16.48 5.59
N ASP A 294 -8.99 17.44 4.92
CA ASP A 294 -9.38 18.69 5.57
C ASP A 294 -10.41 18.46 6.69
N GLY A 295 -11.35 17.53 6.47
CA GLY A 295 -12.29 17.09 7.50
C GLY A 295 -11.57 16.50 8.72
N PHE A 296 -10.57 15.65 8.49
CA PHE A 296 -9.75 15.03 9.53
C PHE A 296 -8.95 16.07 10.32
N VAL A 297 -8.21 16.94 9.62
CA VAL A 297 -7.41 18.01 10.24
C VAL A 297 -8.28 18.90 11.11
N ASN A 298 -9.45 19.32 10.60
CA ASN A 298 -10.38 20.14 11.36
C ASN A 298 -10.91 19.41 12.60
N ALA A 299 -11.24 18.12 12.49
CA ALA A 299 -11.73 17.32 13.61
C ALA A 299 -10.66 17.12 14.69
N ALA A 300 -9.45 16.72 14.30
CA ALA A 300 -8.31 16.51 15.19
C ALA A 300 -7.93 17.80 15.93
N LEU A 301 -7.75 18.90 15.19
CA LEU A 301 -7.39 20.19 15.79
C LEU A 301 -8.51 20.74 16.69
N LYS A 302 -9.78 20.55 16.33
CA LYS A 302 -10.90 21.00 17.17
C LYS A 302 -10.91 20.30 18.53
N ALA A 303 -10.56 19.01 18.57
CA ALA A 303 -10.51 18.25 19.81
C ALA A 303 -9.36 18.67 20.74
N LEU A 304 -8.24 19.12 20.17
CA LEU A 304 -7.07 19.59 20.90
C LEU A 304 -7.12 21.07 21.29
N LYS A 305 -8.13 21.83 20.82
CA LYS A 305 -8.27 23.22 21.25
C LYS A 305 -8.41 23.24 22.76
N PRO A 306 -7.59 24.03 23.48
CA PRO A 306 -7.83 24.24 24.90
C PRO A 306 -9.25 24.77 25.02
N SER A 307 -10.10 24.05 25.77
CA SER A 307 -11.43 24.55 26.07
C SER A 307 -11.23 25.92 26.70
N SER A 308 -11.65 26.99 26.02
CA SER A 308 -11.75 28.29 26.66
C SER A 308 -12.76 28.12 27.80
N SER A 309 -12.27 27.82 28.99
CA SER A 309 -13.12 27.73 30.17
C SER A 309 -13.68 29.12 30.40
N ALA A 310 -15.01 29.18 30.30
CA ALA A 310 -15.92 30.13 30.93
C ALA A 310 -15.23 31.14 31.87
N ALA A 311 -15.24 32.39 31.44
CA ALA A 311 -15.20 33.55 32.34
C ALA A 311 -16.65 33.91 32.72
#